data_AF-A0A0C2CBY0-F1
#
_entry.id   AF-A0A0C2CBY0-F1
#
_cell.length_a   1.000
_cell.length_b   1.000
_cell.length_c   1.000
_cell.angle_alpha   90.00
_cell.angle_beta   90.00
_cell.angle_gamma   90.00
#
_symmetry.space_group_name_H-M   'P 1'
#
loop_
_entity.id
_entity.type
_entity.pdbx_description
1 polymer ?
#
loop_
_entity_poly.entity_id
_entity_poly.type
_entity_poly.pdbx_seq_one_letter_code
_entity_poly.pdbx_strand_id
1 'polypeptide(L)'
;MACARNIAQEERHGKAQVHILDSDWDQDETFWSHFGGTDAVESIAAPKNDDENYWKRTSEQVALYRVTDTSGSVEITKIAQGEIKLSDLDTKVSYENYFDLYVPLINL
;
A
#
# COMPACT_ATOMS: atom_id res chain seq x y z
N MET A 1 -4.74 5.98 11.32
CA MET A 1 -4.08 5.07 12.28
C MET A 1 -4.40 3.58 12.10
N ALA A 2 -5.50 3.18 11.46
CA ALA A 2 -5.89 1.76 11.38
C ALA A 2 -4.82 0.90 10.65
N CYS A 3 -4.27 1.38 9.54
CA CYS A 3 -3.26 0.67 8.75
C CYS A 3 -1.96 0.39 9.55
N ALA A 4 -1.32 1.41 10.11
CA ALA A 4 -0.06 1.25 10.86
C ALA A 4 -0.20 0.29 12.06
N ARG A 5 -1.35 0.30 12.76
CA ARG A 5 -1.62 -0.66 13.82
C ARG A 5 -1.81 -2.07 13.31
N ASN A 6 -2.51 -2.25 12.18
CA ASN A 6 -2.73 -3.56 11.57
C ASN A 6 -1.39 -4.23 11.19
N ILE A 7 -0.49 -3.48 10.55
CA ILE A 7 0.85 -3.94 10.22
C ILE A 7 1.60 -4.36 11.49
N ALA A 8 1.57 -3.51 12.53
CA ALA A 8 2.31 -3.79 13.76
C ALA A 8 1.77 -5.02 14.52
N GLN A 9 0.45 -5.13 14.63
CA GLN A 9 -0.21 -6.12 15.50
C GLN A 9 -0.52 -7.43 14.77
N GLU A 10 -1.14 -7.37 13.59
CA GLU A 10 -1.60 -8.56 12.86
C GLU A 10 -0.49 -9.12 11.96
N GLU A 11 0.15 -8.28 11.14
CA GLU A 11 1.13 -8.76 10.15
C GLU A 11 2.50 -9.08 10.76
N ARG A 12 2.92 -8.29 11.77
CA ARG A 12 4.21 -8.46 12.47
C ARG A 12 4.07 -9.10 13.86
N HIS A 13 2.87 -9.59 14.19
CA HIS A 13 2.59 -10.27 15.46
C HIS A 13 2.99 -9.46 16.70
N GLY A 14 2.80 -8.14 16.68
CA GLY A 14 3.14 -7.24 17.78
C GLY A 14 4.63 -6.99 17.99
N LYS A 15 5.51 -7.49 17.12
CA LYS A 15 6.97 -7.28 17.23
C LYS A 15 7.42 -5.92 16.70
N ALA A 16 6.55 -5.20 16.02
CA ALA A 16 6.82 -3.85 15.52
C ALA A 16 6.11 -2.80 16.38
N GLN A 17 6.74 -1.64 16.53
CA GLN A 17 6.20 -0.50 17.29
C GLN A 17 5.76 0.60 16.33
N VAL A 18 4.61 1.21 16.61
CA VAL A 18 4.11 2.37 15.87
C VAL A 18 4.58 3.64 16.56
N HIS A 19 5.37 4.44 15.85
CA HIS A 19 5.74 5.79 16.25
C HIS A 19 4.96 6.79 15.40
N ILE A 20 4.33 7.78 16.04
CA ILE A 20 3.58 8.84 15.35
C ILE A 20 4.40 10.09 15.49
N LEU A 21 4.80 10.65 14.35
CA LEU A 21 5.50 11.92 14.28
C LEU A 21 4.45 13.03 14.12
N ASP A 22 4.67 14.15 14.79
CA ASP A 22 3.77 15.31 14.74
C ASP A 22 4.37 16.38 13.82
N SER A 23 4.05 17.66 14.05
CA SER A 23 4.51 18.79 13.25
C SER A 23 6.04 18.96 13.13
N ASP A 24 6.81 18.27 13.96
CA ASP A 24 8.28 18.24 14.00
C ASP A 24 8.91 17.03 13.30
N TRP A 25 8.11 16.26 12.54
CA TRP A 25 8.56 15.07 11.81
C TRP A 25 9.78 15.30 10.91
N ASP A 26 9.95 16.52 10.39
CA ASP A 26 11.03 16.90 9.48
C ASP A 26 12.37 17.06 10.21
N GLN A 27 12.37 17.14 11.54
CA GLN A 27 13.55 17.24 12.38
C GLN A 27 13.85 15.94 13.16
N ASP A 28 13.03 14.89 13.00
CA ASP A 28 13.23 13.63 13.72
C ASP A 28 14.42 12.85 13.13
N GLU A 29 15.57 12.93 13.81
CA GLU A 29 16.80 12.24 13.40
C GLU A 29 16.63 10.71 13.32
N THR A 30 15.80 10.12 14.19
CA THR A 30 15.58 8.67 14.22
C THR A 30 14.84 8.23 12.97
N PHE A 31 13.78 8.95 12.62
CA PHE A 31 13.02 8.73 11.39
C PHE A 31 13.91 8.84 10.15
N TRP A 32 14.65 9.95 10.02
CA TRP A 32 15.52 10.17 8.86
C TRP A 32 16.71 9.22 8.80
N SER A 33 17.21 8.73 9.94
CA SER A 33 18.30 7.75 9.96
C SER A 33 17.95 6.47 9.19
N HIS A 34 16.67 6.08 9.16
CA HIS A 34 16.19 4.93 8.39
C HIS A 34 16.27 5.15 6.86
N PHE A 35 16.34 6.40 6.41
CA PHE A 35 16.42 6.79 4.99
C PHE A 35 17.81 7.29 4.58
N GLY A 36 18.81 7.24 5.47
CA GLY A 36 20.17 7.70 5.20
C GLY A 36 20.51 9.09 5.76
N GLY A 37 19.64 9.67 6.59
CA GLY A 37 19.81 10.98 7.22
C GLY A 37 19.10 12.11 6.49
N THR A 38 18.96 13.26 7.14
CA THR A 38 18.32 14.47 6.58
C THR A 38 19.04 14.99 5.35
N ASP A 39 20.37 14.81 5.28
CA ASP A 39 21.21 15.26 4.18
C ASP A 39 21.01 14.45 2.90
N ALA A 40 20.40 13.26 2.98
CA ALA A 40 20.09 12.41 1.83
C ALA A 40 18.85 12.87 1.06
N VAL A 41 18.08 13.82 1.62
CA VAL A 41 16.83 14.32 1.04
C VAL A 41 17.11 15.55 0.20
N GLU A 42 17.12 15.43 -1.13
CA GLU A 42 17.39 16.57 -2.02
C GLU A 42 16.30 17.64 -1.98
N SER A 43 15.02 17.23 -1.90
CA SER A 43 13.90 18.16 -1.74
C SER A 43 12.65 17.46 -1.21
N ILE A 44 11.90 18.15 -0.36
CA ILE A 44 10.58 17.71 0.12
C ILE A 44 9.53 18.51 -0.65
N ALA A 45 8.60 17.81 -1.31
CA ALA A 45 7.52 18.46 -2.02
C ALA A 45 6.62 19.24 -1.05
N ALA A 46 6.26 20.48 -1.41
CA ALA A 46 5.31 21.26 -0.63
C ALA A 46 3.95 20.53 -0.54
N PRO A 47 3.25 20.62 0.60
CA PRO A 47 1.95 19.98 0.77
C PRO A 47 0.98 20.52 -0.28
N LYS A 48 0.42 19.61 -1.09
CA LYS A 48 -0.66 19.91 -2.02
C LYS A 48 -1.95 19.39 -1.40
N ASN A 49 -2.97 20.24 -1.31
CA ASN A 49 -4.30 19.84 -0.87
C ASN A 49 -5.02 19.08 -2.01
N ASP A 50 -4.46 17.94 -2.41
CA ASP A 50 -4.86 17.13 -3.58
C ASP A 50 -5.38 15.74 -3.16
N ASP A 51 -5.89 15.65 -1.92
CA ASP A 51 -6.29 14.38 -1.32
C ASP A 51 -7.33 13.65 -2.18
N GLU A 52 -8.32 14.38 -2.72
CA GLU A 52 -9.42 13.79 -3.51
C GLU A 52 -8.94 13.16 -4.83
N ASN A 53 -8.06 13.85 -5.59
CA ASN A 53 -7.52 13.26 -6.82
C ASN A 53 -6.49 12.17 -6.55
N TYR A 54 -5.76 12.24 -5.42
CA TYR A 54 -4.89 11.15 -5.00
C TYR A 54 -5.69 9.87 -4.78
N TRP A 55 -6.74 9.91 -3.96
CA TRP A 55 -7.56 8.73 -3.67
C TRP A 55 -8.17 8.10 -4.91
N LYS A 56 -8.72 8.94 -5.80
CA LYS A 56 -9.33 8.46 -7.05
C LYS A 56 -8.34 7.72 -7.94
N ARG A 57 -7.15 8.31 -8.17
CA ARG A 57 -6.09 7.71 -9.00
C ARG A 57 -5.59 6.39 -8.40
N THR A 58 -5.37 6.36 -7.10
CA THR A 58 -4.82 5.18 -6.42
C THR A 58 -5.84 4.04 -6.34
N SER A 59 -7.13 4.34 -6.10
CA SER A 59 -8.17 3.30 -6.09
C SER A 59 -8.35 2.66 -7.47
N GLU A 60 -8.36 3.45 -8.54
CA GLU A 60 -8.57 2.96 -9.91
C GLU A 60 -7.48 1.99 -10.39
N GLN A 61 -6.30 2.00 -9.77
CA GLN A 61 -5.18 1.12 -10.11
C GLN A 61 -5.29 -0.27 -9.50
N VAL A 62 -6.16 -0.48 -8.51
CA VAL A 62 -6.31 -1.77 -7.84
C VAL A 62 -7.36 -2.62 -8.57
N ALA A 63 -7.00 -3.85 -8.92
CA ALA A 63 -7.91 -4.82 -9.53
C ALA A 63 -7.83 -6.18 -8.82
N LEU A 64 -9.01 -6.78 -8.61
CA LEU A 64 -9.15 -8.11 -8.03
C LEU A 64 -9.32 -9.15 -9.13
N TYR A 65 -8.50 -10.20 -9.09
CA TYR A 65 -8.59 -11.34 -10.01
C TYR A 65 -8.86 -12.63 -9.24
N ARG A 66 -9.79 -13.44 -9.76
CA ARG A 66 -10.05 -14.80 -9.31
C ARG A 66 -9.19 -15.76 -10.12
N VAL A 67 -8.46 -16.64 -9.44
CA VAL A 67 -7.65 -17.68 -10.05
C VAL A 67 -8.23 -19.04 -9.64
N THR A 68 -8.60 -19.88 -10.62
CA THR A 68 -9.14 -21.22 -10.37
C THR A 68 -8.54 -22.24 -11.34
N ASP A 69 -8.35 -23.48 -10.88
CA ASP A 69 -7.88 -24.61 -11.66
C ASP A 69 -8.95 -25.72 -11.81
N THR A 70 -10.18 -25.45 -11.36
CA THR A 70 -11.28 -26.43 -11.29
C THR A 70 -11.68 -27.04 -12.64
N SER A 71 -11.37 -26.40 -13.77
CA SER A 71 -11.63 -26.92 -15.12
C SER A 71 -10.54 -27.86 -15.64
N GLY A 72 -9.47 -28.09 -14.86
CA GLY A 72 -8.29 -28.84 -15.28
C GLY A 72 -7.20 -27.98 -15.94
N SER A 73 -7.42 -26.67 -16.05
CA SER A 73 -6.46 -25.65 -16.48
C SER A 73 -6.60 -24.39 -15.63
N VAL A 74 -5.53 -23.61 -15.47
CA VAL A 74 -5.56 -22.35 -14.73
C VAL A 74 -6.36 -21.30 -15.51
N GLU A 75 -7.40 -20.77 -14.88
CA GLU A 75 -8.24 -19.69 -15.38
C GLU A 75 -8.10 -18.46 -14.48
N ILE A 76 -7.79 -17.31 -15.08
CA ILE A 76 -7.64 -16.02 -14.40
C ILE A 76 -8.75 -15.09 -14.89
N THR A 77 -9.65 -14.66 -14.00
CA THR A 77 -10.79 -13.79 -14.33
C THR A 77 -10.78 -12.53 -13.48
N LYS A 78 -10.90 -11.36 -14.09
CA LYS A 78 -11.06 -10.10 -13.35
C LYS A 78 -12.44 -10.01 -12.72
N ILE A 79 -12.51 -9.75 -11.41
CA ILE A 79 -13.74 -9.66 -10.62
C ILE A 79 -14.14 -8.21 -10.37
N ALA A 80 -13.18 -7.35 -10.02
CA ALA A 80 -13.42 -5.95 -9.71
C ALA A 80 -12.20 -5.07 -10.04
N GLN A 81 -12.42 -3.76 -10.16
CA GLN A 81 -11.39 -2.72 -10.24
C GLN A 81 -11.89 -1.48 -9.53
N GLY A 82 -11.01 -0.76 -8.82
CA GLY A 82 -11.41 0.39 -8.03
C GLY A 82 -11.81 -0.02 -6.61
N GLU A 83 -13.05 0.29 -6.24
CA GLU A 83 -13.63 -0.08 -4.97
C GLU A 83 -13.90 -1.60 -4.91
N ILE A 84 -12.95 -2.34 -4.33
CA ILE A 84 -13.07 -3.78 -4.09
C ILE A 84 -13.76 -4.01 -2.74
N LYS A 85 -14.76 -4.90 -2.70
CA LYS A 85 -15.50 -5.23 -1.49
C LYS A 85 -15.08 -6.59 -0.96
N LEU A 86 -15.12 -6.76 0.37
CA LEU A 86 -14.86 -8.05 1.01
C LEU A 86 -15.84 -9.14 0.52
N SER A 87 -17.06 -8.75 0.14
CA SER A 87 -18.06 -9.64 -0.45
C SER A 87 -17.67 -10.21 -1.82
N ASP A 88 -16.67 -9.63 -2.49
CA ASP A 88 -16.18 -10.12 -3.79
C ASP A 88 -15.22 -11.32 -3.64
N LEU A 89 -14.83 -11.65 -2.40
CA LEU A 89 -14.00 -12.79 -2.05
C LEU A 89 -14.87 -14.03 -1.76
N ASP A 90 -14.58 -15.12 -2.46
CA ASP A 90 -15.15 -16.44 -2.29
C ASP A 90 -14.11 -17.38 -1.67
N THR A 91 -14.38 -17.86 -0.46
CA THR A 91 -13.52 -18.76 0.31
C THR A 91 -13.13 -20.07 -0.40
N LYS A 92 -13.75 -20.43 -1.52
CA LYS A 92 -13.48 -21.67 -2.28
C LYS A 92 -12.41 -21.54 -3.36
N VAL A 93 -11.95 -20.33 -3.66
CA VAL A 93 -11.01 -20.05 -4.76
C VAL A 93 -9.88 -19.15 -4.28
N SER A 94 -8.71 -19.31 -4.89
CA SER A 94 -7.54 -18.48 -4.58
C SER A 94 -7.64 -17.14 -5.30
N TYR A 95 -7.26 -16.07 -4.61
CA TYR A 95 -7.19 -14.72 -5.16
C TYR A 95 -5.75 -14.22 -5.13
N GLU A 96 -5.29 -13.68 -6.25
CA GLU A 96 -4.03 -12.93 -6.32
C GLU A 96 -4.35 -11.46 -6.50
N ASN A 97 -3.87 -10.63 -5.59
CA ASN A 97 -3.86 -9.19 -5.75
C ASN A 97 -2.60 -8.82 -6.51
N TYR A 98 -2.72 -8.54 -7.82
CA TYR A 98 -1.65 -7.92 -8.60
C TYR A 98 -1.54 -6.44 -8.20
N PHE A 99 -0.80 -6.19 -7.12
CA PHE A 99 -0.25 -4.88 -6.82
C PHE A 99 1.19 -4.91 -7.34
N ASP A 100 1.37 -4.76 -8.66
CA ASP A 100 2.70 -4.43 -9.15
C ASP A 100 3.07 -3.12 -8.45
N LEU A 101 4.05 -3.21 -7.54
CA LEU A 101 4.80 -2.07 -7.03
C LEU A 101 5.49 -1.43 -8.24
N TYR A 102 4.74 -0.63 -8.99
CA TYR A 102 5.32 0.47 -9.73
C TYR A 102 5.72 1.50 -8.67
N VAL A 103 6.83 1.24 -7.99
CA VAL A 103 7.69 2.32 -7.53
C VAL A 103 8.18 2.90 -8.85
N PRO A 104 7.71 4.09 -9.30
CA PRO A 104 8.45 4.75 -10.34
C PRO A 104 9.83 4.93 -9.73
N LEU A 105 10.81 4.23 -10.32
CA LEU A 105 12.18 4.70 -10.34
C LEU A 105 12.07 6.13 -10.86
N ILE A 106 11.93 7.08 -9.94
CA ILE A 106 12.31 8.45 -10.16
C ILE A 106 13.80 8.31 -10.45
N ASN A 107 14.12 8.33 -11.74
CA ASN A 107 15.47 8.61 -12.20
C ASN A 107 15.89 9.92 -11.50
N LEU A 108 16.71 9.76 -10.47
CA LEU A 108 17.79 10.68 -10.16
C LEU A 108 18.83 10.56 -11.28
#